data_AF-A0A2C6M5N2-F1
#
_entry.id   AF-A0A2C6M5N2-F1
#
_cell.length_a   1.000
_cell.length_b   1.000
_cell.length_c   1.000
_cell.angle_alpha   90.00
_cell.angle_beta   90.00
_cell.angle_gamma   90.00
#
_symmetry.space_group_name_H-M   'P 1'
#
loop_
_entity.id
_entity.type
_entity.pdbx_description
1 polymer ?
#
loop_
_entity_poly.entity_id
_entity_poly.type
_entity_poly.pdbx_seq_one_letter_code
_entity_poly.pdbx_strand_id
1 'polypeptide(L)'
;MHEALKKAVSLVLDIDYNEISGGWRPRIKSDGNSHIEMFFYDNLTSGAGYSSLIGSILDKVLDRARKILSECECSRSCKNCLDNYWNQRNHQLFDRHLGLQLLNYAELGQLPDEYDVNGQKALLVPLRKLISEDKDTPQPNPPIAFEVVPALLKKPENTSTRMFLNPYDLSDWLPNAFMTYRNLISER
;
A
#
# COMPACT_ATOMS: atom_id res chain seq x y z
N MET A 1 -5.87 -0.64 -4.56
CA MET A 1 -7.23 -1.22 -4.49
C MET A 1 -8.18 -0.61 -5.50
N HIS A 2 -8.44 0.71 -5.50
CA HIS A 2 -9.38 1.36 -6.45
C HIS A 2 -9.17 0.95 -7.93
N GLU A 3 -7.94 1.04 -8.46
CA GLU A 3 -7.65 0.65 -9.85
C GLU A 3 -7.98 -0.83 -10.13
N ALA A 4 -7.75 -1.72 -9.15
CA ALA A 4 -8.09 -3.14 -9.30
C ALA A 4 -9.61 -3.35 -9.33
N LEU A 5 -10.37 -2.63 -8.50
CA LEU A 5 -11.83 -2.67 -8.52
C LEU A 5 -12.38 -2.13 -9.83
N LYS A 6 -11.89 -0.97 -10.31
CA LYS A 6 -12.29 -0.40 -11.60
C LYS A 6 -12.06 -1.41 -12.74
N LYS A 7 -10.87 -2.01 -12.79
CA LYS A 7 -10.53 -3.04 -13.78
C LYS A 7 -11.37 -4.31 -13.61
N ALA A 8 -11.70 -4.70 -12.39
CA ALA A 8 -12.56 -5.84 -12.13
C ALA A 8 -14.00 -5.59 -12.62
N VAL A 9 -14.56 -4.40 -12.37
CA VAL A 9 -15.87 -4.00 -12.90
C VAL A 9 -15.89 -4.10 -14.42
N SER A 10 -14.89 -3.55 -15.11
CA SER A 10 -14.86 -3.59 -16.58
C SER A 10 -14.82 -5.02 -17.11
N LEU A 11 -14.08 -5.92 -16.45
CA LEU A 11 -13.97 -7.32 -16.85
C LEU A 11 -15.20 -8.16 -16.49
N VAL A 12 -15.89 -7.85 -15.38
CA VAL A 12 -17.09 -8.59 -14.96
C VAL A 12 -18.30 -8.18 -15.80
N LEU A 13 -18.40 -6.90 -16.17
CA LEU A 13 -19.48 -6.38 -17.00
C LEU A 13 -19.22 -6.52 -18.51
N ASP A 14 -18.00 -6.93 -18.91
CA ASP A 14 -17.56 -7.01 -20.29
C ASP A 14 -17.70 -5.68 -21.05
N ILE A 15 -17.21 -4.60 -20.42
CA ILE A 15 -17.26 -3.23 -20.94
C ILE A 15 -15.86 -2.67 -21.15
N ASP A 16 -15.75 -1.62 -21.96
CA ASP A 16 -14.47 -0.92 -22.12
C ASP A 16 -14.06 -0.24 -20.80
N TYR A 17 -12.77 -0.27 -20.48
CA TYR A 17 -12.24 0.32 -19.24
C TYR A 17 -12.56 1.82 -19.09
N ASN A 18 -12.79 2.53 -20.20
CA ASN A 18 -13.11 3.95 -20.23
C ASN A 18 -14.61 4.25 -20.09
N GLU A 19 -15.49 3.24 -20.14
CA GLU A 19 -16.94 3.42 -19.97
C GLU A 19 -17.35 3.58 -18.51
N ILE A 20 -16.51 3.09 -17.58
CA ILE A 20 -16.67 3.29 -16.14
C ILE A 20 -15.49 4.12 -15.62
N SER A 21 -15.75 5.01 -14.68
CA SER A 21 -14.71 5.71 -13.93
C SER A 21 -15.04 5.70 -12.44
N GLY A 22 -14.11 6.19 -11.64
CA GLY A 22 -14.28 6.22 -10.20
C GLY A 22 -13.19 7.02 -9.51
N GLY A 23 -13.40 7.22 -8.23
CA GLY A 23 -12.42 7.82 -7.35
C GLY A 23 -12.57 7.30 -5.93
N TRP A 24 -11.74 7.83 -5.05
CA TRP A 24 -11.83 7.56 -3.63
C TRP A 24 -11.58 8.85 -2.84
N ARG A 25 -12.17 8.95 -1.65
CA ARG A 25 -11.95 10.06 -0.73
C ARG A 25 -11.79 9.56 0.70
N PRO A 26 -10.78 10.03 1.45
CA PRO A 26 -10.69 9.75 2.88
C PRO A 26 -11.71 10.61 3.64
N ARG A 27 -12.32 10.03 4.66
CA ARG A 27 -13.11 10.71 5.67
C ARG A 27 -12.45 10.49 7.02
N ILE A 28 -11.89 11.56 7.58
CA ILE A 28 -11.29 11.54 8.92
C ILE A 28 -12.36 12.11 9.86
N LYS A 29 -12.79 11.31 10.83
CA LYS A 29 -13.71 11.72 11.88
C LYS A 29 -12.94 12.35 13.03
N SER A 30 -13.61 13.19 13.81
CA SER A 30 -13.03 13.89 14.96
C SER A 30 -12.61 12.95 16.10
N ASP A 31 -13.14 11.72 16.13
CA ASP A 31 -12.80 10.66 17.09
C ASP A 31 -11.52 9.89 16.72
N GLY A 32 -10.84 10.27 15.63
CA GLY A 32 -9.64 9.60 15.13
C GLY A 32 -9.91 8.40 14.22
N ASN A 33 -11.18 8.00 14.04
CA ASN A 33 -11.54 6.98 13.06
C ASN A 33 -11.45 7.56 11.64
N SER A 34 -11.05 6.72 10.69
CA SER A 34 -11.09 7.10 9.28
C SER A 34 -11.70 6.01 8.42
N HIS A 35 -12.41 6.42 7.37
CA HIS A 35 -12.95 5.52 6.38
C HIS A 35 -12.59 6.03 4.98
N ILE A 36 -12.40 5.11 4.04
CA ILE A 36 -12.19 5.43 2.64
C ILE A 36 -13.50 5.16 1.92
N GLU A 37 -14.07 6.20 1.32
CA GLU A 37 -15.22 6.05 0.43
C GLU A 37 -14.70 5.89 -1.00
N MET A 38 -15.07 4.79 -1.66
CA MET A 38 -14.83 4.59 -3.09
C MET A 38 -16.15 4.74 -3.83
N PHE A 39 -16.12 5.40 -4.98
CA PHE A 39 -17.30 5.64 -5.80
C PHE A 39 -16.99 5.40 -7.27
N PHE A 40 -17.98 4.91 -8.01
CA PHE A 40 -17.91 4.63 -9.43
C PHE A 40 -19.06 5.31 -10.14
N TYR A 41 -18.83 5.75 -11.37
CA TYR A 41 -19.81 6.44 -12.21
C TYR A 41 -19.57 6.11 -13.68
N ASP A 42 -20.65 6.14 -14.47
CA ASP A 42 -20.57 5.91 -15.91
C ASP A 42 -19.96 7.13 -16.60
N ASN A 43 -19.06 6.90 -17.55
CA ASN A 43 -18.40 7.98 -18.30
C ASN A 43 -19.16 8.36 -19.58
N LEU A 44 -20.17 7.57 -19.97
CA LEU A 44 -21.01 7.82 -21.13
C LEU A 44 -22.02 8.94 -20.83
N THR A 45 -22.21 9.87 -21.77
CA THR A 45 -23.03 11.09 -21.62
C THR A 45 -24.49 10.83 -21.25
N SER A 46 -25.05 9.69 -21.65
CA SER A 46 -26.41 9.27 -21.29
C SER A 46 -26.48 8.41 -20.02
N GLY A 47 -25.34 7.99 -19.46
CA GLY A 47 -25.26 7.00 -18.38
C GLY A 47 -25.77 5.63 -18.81
N ALA A 48 -24.88 4.68 -19.08
CA ALA A 48 -25.28 3.33 -19.47
C ALA A 48 -25.89 2.51 -18.32
N GLY A 49 -25.74 2.96 -17.08
CA GLY A 49 -26.26 2.28 -15.90
C GLY A 49 -25.30 1.26 -15.28
N TYR A 50 -24.07 1.13 -15.78
CA TYR A 50 -23.08 0.17 -15.26
C TYR A 50 -22.77 0.42 -13.79
N SER A 51 -22.58 1.68 -13.40
CA SER A 51 -22.36 2.10 -12.01
C SER A 51 -23.47 1.63 -11.06
N SER A 52 -24.73 1.63 -11.53
CA SER A 52 -25.88 1.15 -10.74
C SER A 52 -25.90 -0.37 -10.61
N LEU A 53 -25.33 -1.11 -11.58
CA LEU A 53 -25.23 -2.57 -11.55
C LEU A 53 -24.17 -3.08 -10.57
N ILE A 54 -23.12 -2.30 -10.28
CA ILE A 54 -22.00 -2.71 -9.42
C ILE A 54 -22.49 -3.30 -8.09
N GLY A 55 -23.51 -2.70 -7.47
CA GLY A 55 -24.06 -3.19 -6.20
C GLY A 55 -24.61 -4.63 -6.29
N SER A 56 -25.20 -5.00 -7.42
CA SER A 56 -25.76 -6.35 -7.66
C SER A 56 -24.71 -7.41 -8.01
N ILE A 57 -23.49 -6.99 -8.39
CA ILE A 57 -22.39 -7.87 -8.79
C ILE A 57 -21.15 -7.71 -7.92
N LEU A 58 -21.27 -7.05 -6.76
CA LEU A 58 -20.13 -6.65 -5.95
C LEU A 58 -19.23 -7.84 -5.59
N ASP A 59 -19.80 -8.97 -5.17
CA ASP A 59 -19.04 -10.17 -4.82
C ASP A 59 -18.14 -10.64 -5.97
N LYS A 60 -18.68 -10.66 -7.21
CA LYS A 60 -17.90 -11.02 -8.42
C LYS A 60 -16.79 -10.02 -8.70
N VAL A 61 -17.03 -8.74 -8.43
CA VAL A 61 -16.04 -7.67 -8.60
C VAL A 61 -14.92 -7.80 -7.57
N LEU A 62 -15.24 -8.09 -6.31
CA LEU A 62 -14.26 -8.30 -5.24
C LEU A 62 -13.39 -9.53 -5.54
N ASP A 63 -14.00 -10.65 -5.93
CA ASP A 63 -13.28 -11.86 -6.37
C ASP A 63 -12.36 -11.58 -7.56
N ARG A 64 -12.85 -10.84 -8.56
CA ARG A 64 -12.03 -10.52 -9.73
C ARG A 64 -10.88 -9.57 -9.39
N ALA A 65 -11.12 -8.58 -8.52
CA ALA A 65 -10.09 -7.67 -8.04
C ALA A 65 -9.01 -8.39 -7.23
N ARG A 66 -9.41 -9.34 -6.39
CA ARG A 66 -8.51 -10.23 -5.64
C ARG A 66 -7.59 -10.97 -6.59
N LYS A 67 -8.14 -11.64 -7.62
CA LYS A 67 -7.34 -12.33 -8.65
C LYS A 67 -6.35 -11.40 -9.36
N ILE A 68 -6.79 -10.20 -9.75
CA ILE A 68 -5.92 -9.18 -10.38
C ILE A 68 -4.72 -8.83 -9.48
N LEU A 69 -4.94 -8.73 -8.17
CA LEU A 69 -3.92 -8.34 -7.21
C LEU A 69 -3.00 -9.50 -6.82
N SER A 70 -3.53 -10.72 -6.68
CA SER A 70 -2.80 -11.89 -6.19
C SER A 70 -2.08 -12.69 -7.29
N GLU A 71 -2.69 -12.88 -8.46
CA GLU A 71 -2.20 -13.80 -9.52
C GLU A 71 -1.22 -13.14 -10.50
N CYS A 72 -0.96 -11.84 -10.36
CA CYS A 72 0.08 -11.19 -11.15
C CYS A 72 1.47 -11.62 -10.64
N GLU A 73 2.48 -11.65 -11.51
CA GLU A 73 3.86 -12.05 -11.14
C GLU A 73 4.82 -10.86 -11.01
N CYS A 74 4.33 -9.61 -11.14
CA CYS A 74 5.18 -8.44 -10.97
C CYS A 74 5.47 -8.14 -9.49
N SER A 75 6.56 -7.44 -9.22
CA SER A 75 6.99 -7.10 -7.85
C SER A 75 6.16 -6.02 -7.19
N ARG A 76 5.56 -5.10 -7.96
CA ARG A 76 4.86 -3.92 -7.43
C ARG A 76 3.58 -3.62 -8.20
N SER A 77 3.70 -3.17 -9.45
CA SER A 77 2.60 -3.01 -10.39
C SER A 77 3.08 -3.21 -11.83
N CYS A 78 2.17 -3.48 -12.75
CA CYS A 78 2.41 -3.53 -14.18
C CYS A 78 1.09 -3.38 -14.94
N LYS A 79 1.16 -3.34 -16.29
CA LYS A 79 -0.02 -3.22 -17.17
C LYS A 79 -1.01 -4.39 -17.04
N ASN A 80 -0.55 -5.55 -16.59
CA ASN A 80 -1.39 -6.73 -16.39
C ASN A 80 -2.23 -6.64 -15.10
N CYS A 81 -1.80 -5.87 -14.09
CA CYS A 81 -2.57 -5.62 -12.88
C CYS A 81 -3.11 -4.18 -12.83
N LEU A 82 -2.37 -3.24 -12.24
CA LEU A 82 -2.85 -1.92 -11.86
C LEU A 82 -2.57 -0.82 -12.89
N ASP A 83 -1.50 -0.94 -13.67
CA ASP A 83 -1.08 0.14 -14.56
C ASP A 83 -1.94 0.17 -15.82
N ASN A 84 -2.25 1.37 -16.28
CA ASN A 84 -2.88 1.63 -17.57
C ASN A 84 -2.36 2.95 -18.17
N TYR A 85 -2.80 3.27 -19.38
CA TYR A 85 -2.38 4.49 -20.08
C TYR A 85 -2.77 5.77 -19.35
N TRP A 86 -3.91 5.78 -18.67
CA TRP A 86 -4.47 6.99 -18.04
C TRP A 86 -3.90 7.28 -16.65
N ASN A 87 -3.31 6.28 -15.98
CA ASN A 87 -2.76 6.40 -14.64
C ASN A 87 -1.22 6.45 -14.58
N GLN A 88 -0.55 6.76 -15.70
CA GLN A 88 0.92 6.82 -15.81
C GLN A 88 1.61 7.63 -14.71
N ARG A 89 1.03 8.77 -14.33
CA ARG A 89 1.59 9.64 -13.28
C ARG A 89 1.63 8.97 -11.89
N ASN A 90 0.85 7.91 -11.69
CA ASN A 90 0.70 7.22 -10.41
C ASN A 90 1.37 5.85 -10.40
N HIS A 91 1.99 5.38 -11.49
CA HIS A 91 2.58 4.04 -11.55
C HIS A 91 3.56 3.78 -10.40
N GLN A 92 4.40 4.76 -10.06
CA GLN A 92 5.35 4.66 -8.94
C GLN A 92 4.69 4.52 -7.56
N LEU A 93 3.40 4.87 -7.43
CA LEU A 93 2.66 4.83 -6.17
C LEU A 93 1.86 3.53 -6.01
N PHE A 94 1.68 2.77 -7.09
CA PHE A 94 0.90 1.54 -7.02
C PHE A 94 1.72 0.40 -6.41
N ASP A 95 1.02 -0.46 -5.70
CA ASP A 95 1.53 -1.68 -5.11
C ASP A 95 0.36 -2.67 -5.00
N ARG A 96 0.46 -3.77 -5.73
CA ARG A 96 -0.59 -4.80 -5.76
C ARG A 96 -0.67 -5.57 -4.45
N HIS A 97 0.43 -5.73 -3.74
CA HIS A 97 0.46 -6.45 -2.47
C HIS A 97 -0.22 -5.62 -1.38
N LEU A 98 0.09 -4.32 -1.30
CA LEU A 98 -0.65 -3.41 -0.41
C LEU A 98 -2.13 -3.30 -0.83
N GLY A 99 -2.39 -3.26 -2.14
CA GLY A 99 -3.75 -3.29 -2.67
C GLY A 99 -4.56 -4.52 -2.22
N LEU A 100 -3.92 -5.70 -2.19
CA LEU A 100 -4.52 -6.95 -1.71
C LEU A 100 -4.75 -6.93 -0.21
N GLN A 101 -3.78 -6.45 0.58
CA GLN A 101 -3.94 -6.30 2.02
C GLN A 101 -5.13 -5.39 2.36
N LEU A 102 -5.27 -4.25 1.66
CA LEU A 102 -6.39 -3.34 1.85
C LEU A 102 -7.73 -3.98 1.47
N LEU A 103 -7.77 -4.78 0.41
CA LEU A 103 -8.98 -5.54 0.01
C LEU A 103 -9.36 -6.57 1.09
N ASN A 104 -8.39 -7.35 1.59
CA ASN A 104 -8.62 -8.33 2.66
C ASN A 104 -9.17 -7.67 3.93
N TYR A 105 -8.60 -6.52 4.30
CA TYR A 105 -9.10 -5.77 5.43
C TYR A 105 -10.52 -5.26 5.21
N ALA A 106 -10.79 -4.65 4.05
CA ALA A 106 -12.10 -4.08 3.75
C ALA A 106 -13.22 -5.13 3.66
N GLU A 107 -12.92 -6.30 3.11
CA GLU A 107 -13.90 -7.37 2.87
C GLU A 107 -14.03 -8.33 4.07
N LEU A 108 -12.91 -8.69 4.70
CA LEU A 108 -12.85 -9.78 5.69
C LEU A 108 -12.44 -9.29 7.09
N GLY A 109 -12.13 -8.01 7.26
CA GLY A 109 -11.57 -7.48 8.52
C GLY A 109 -10.15 -8.00 8.81
N GLN A 110 -9.48 -8.61 7.83
CA GLN A 110 -8.18 -9.24 8.02
C GLN A 110 -7.04 -8.21 7.89
N LEU A 111 -6.31 -7.99 8.97
CA LEU A 111 -5.07 -7.22 8.98
C LEU A 111 -3.87 -8.09 8.55
N PRO A 112 -2.80 -7.50 7.99
CA PRO A 112 -1.58 -8.25 7.70
C PRO A 112 -0.89 -8.69 8.99
N ASP A 113 -0.35 -9.91 8.96
CA ASP A 113 0.48 -10.43 10.04
C ASP A 113 1.82 -9.66 10.14
N GLU A 114 2.42 -9.71 11.32
CA GLU A 114 3.78 -9.22 11.51
C GLU A 114 4.78 -10.02 10.67
N TYR A 115 5.87 -9.37 10.26
CA TYR A 115 6.96 -10.04 9.58
C TYR A 115 7.70 -10.96 10.56
N ASP A 116 7.96 -12.19 10.13
CA ASP A 116 8.84 -13.09 10.85
C ASP A 116 10.29 -12.56 10.89
N VAL A 117 11.13 -13.21 11.69
CA VAL A 117 12.52 -12.76 11.91
C VAL A 117 13.31 -12.68 10.59
N ASN A 118 13.06 -13.60 9.66
CA ASN A 118 13.76 -13.63 8.37
C ASN A 118 13.26 -12.54 7.43
N GLY A 119 11.95 -12.31 7.35
CA GLY A 119 11.32 -11.25 6.58
C GLY A 119 11.78 -9.87 7.04
N GLN A 120 11.82 -9.63 8.36
CA GLN A 120 12.35 -8.37 8.91
C GLN A 120 13.83 -8.20 8.57
N LYS A 121 14.64 -9.25 8.71
CA LYS A 121 16.07 -9.20 8.35
C LYS A 121 16.26 -8.86 6.87
N ALA A 122 15.48 -9.46 5.98
CA ALA A 122 15.55 -9.22 4.54
C ALA A 122 15.20 -7.77 4.18
N LEU A 123 14.13 -7.22 4.77
CA LEU A 123 13.71 -5.84 4.56
C LEU A 123 14.73 -4.83 5.10
N LEU A 124 15.41 -5.15 6.21
CA LEU A 124 16.38 -4.25 6.86
C LEU A 124 17.76 -4.21 6.19
N VAL A 125 18.04 -5.08 5.22
CA VAL A 125 19.36 -5.15 4.54
C VAL A 125 19.82 -3.77 4.02
N PRO A 126 18.99 -2.98 3.29
CA PRO A 126 19.45 -1.72 2.74
C PRO A 126 19.85 -0.71 3.81
N LEU A 127 19.06 -0.58 4.88
CA LEU A 127 19.34 0.34 5.97
C LEU A 127 20.58 -0.08 6.76
N ARG A 128 20.72 -1.37 7.07
CA ARG A 128 21.90 -1.89 7.78
C ARG A 128 23.19 -1.67 6.98
N LYS A 129 23.12 -1.76 5.66
CA LYS A 129 24.26 -1.48 4.79
C LYS A 129 24.70 -0.01 4.91
N LEU A 130 23.77 0.94 4.80
CA LEU A 130 24.07 2.36 4.97
C LEU A 130 24.68 2.67 6.34
N ILE A 131 24.14 2.07 7.41
CA ILE A 131 24.68 2.23 8.77
C ILE A 131 26.11 1.67 8.87
N SER A 132 26.39 0.52 8.24
CA SER A 132 27.72 -0.08 8.29
C SER A 132 28.79 0.70 7.51
N GLU A 133 28.37 1.46 6.50
CA GLU A 133 29.23 2.30 5.68
C GLU A 133 29.46 3.69 6.31
N ASP A 134 28.63 4.08 7.27
CA ASP A 134 28.76 5.33 8.02
C ASP A 134 29.81 5.23 9.13
N LYS A 135 30.98 5.82 8.88
CA LYS A 135 32.11 5.82 9.81
C LYS A 135 32.07 6.97 10.81
N ASP A 136 31.23 7.97 10.57
CA ASP A 136 31.20 9.21 11.34
C ASP A 136 30.23 9.14 12.52
N THR A 137 29.31 8.17 12.52
CA THR A 137 28.31 8.02 13.57
C THR A 137 28.77 7.02 14.64
N PRO A 138 28.83 7.42 15.93
CA PRO A 138 29.16 6.51 17.02
C PRO A 138 28.16 5.36 17.12
N GLN A 139 28.63 4.16 17.46
CA GLN A 139 27.72 3.05 17.73
C GLN A 139 26.91 3.34 19.00
N PRO A 140 25.57 3.36 18.92
CA PRO A 140 24.74 3.66 20.08
C PRO A 140 24.87 2.57 21.14
N ASN A 141 25.00 2.97 22.41
CA ASN A 141 24.93 2.07 23.57
C ASN A 141 23.76 2.48 24.48
N PRO A 142 22.68 1.70 24.61
CA PRO A 142 22.45 0.39 23.98
C PRO A 142 22.13 0.51 22.47
N PRO A 143 22.33 -0.56 21.68
CA PRO A 143 22.00 -0.58 20.25
C PRO A 143 20.52 -0.23 19.99
N ILE A 144 20.24 0.43 18.86
CA ILE A 144 18.86 0.67 18.42
C ILE A 144 18.31 -0.62 17.81
N ALA A 145 17.19 -1.11 18.36
CA ALA A 145 16.43 -2.20 17.78
C ALA A 145 15.57 -1.70 16.61
N PHE A 146 15.55 -2.42 15.50
CA PHE A 146 14.67 -2.12 14.37
C PHE A 146 13.52 -3.11 14.33
N GLU A 147 12.32 -2.59 14.09
CA GLU A 147 11.11 -3.39 13.92
C GLU A 147 10.40 -2.94 12.65
N VAL A 148 10.08 -3.89 11.77
CA VAL A 148 9.36 -3.60 10.52
C VAL A 148 7.88 -3.91 10.70
N VAL A 149 7.05 -2.90 10.48
CA VAL A 149 5.60 -2.93 10.61
C VAL A 149 4.99 -2.93 9.20
N PRO A 150 4.02 -3.82 8.90
CA PRO A 150 3.29 -3.78 7.62
C PRO A 150 2.71 -2.40 7.33
N ALA A 151 2.81 -1.94 6.08
CA ALA A 151 2.45 -0.58 5.70
C ALA A 151 0.96 -0.22 5.87
N LEU A 152 0.08 -1.23 5.99
CA LEU A 152 -1.34 -1.00 6.29
C LEU A 152 -1.58 -0.60 7.76
N LEU A 153 -0.67 -0.98 8.67
CA LEU A 153 -0.83 -0.74 10.10
C LEU A 153 -0.31 0.65 10.49
N LYS A 154 -0.88 1.22 11.55
CA LYS A 154 -0.36 2.45 12.14
C LYS A 154 1.02 2.17 12.72
N LYS A 155 2.04 2.81 12.15
CA LYS A 155 3.40 2.75 12.66
C LYS A 155 3.48 3.41 14.05
N PRO A 156 4.02 2.73 15.08
CA PRO A 156 4.26 3.32 16.39
C PRO A 156 5.28 4.47 16.32
N GLU A 157 5.33 5.29 17.38
CA GLU A 157 6.37 6.31 17.51
C GLU A 157 7.71 5.67 17.88
N ASN A 158 8.79 6.25 17.36
CA ASN A 158 10.14 5.82 17.70
C ASN A 158 10.44 6.15 19.16
N THR A 159 11.27 5.32 19.78
CA THR A 159 11.79 5.55 21.13
C THR A 159 13.30 5.73 21.06
N SER A 160 13.92 6.10 22.19
CA SER A 160 15.37 6.19 22.25
C SER A 160 16.05 4.88 21.85
N THR A 161 15.46 3.71 22.14
CA THR A 161 16.08 2.38 21.91
C THR A 161 15.47 1.54 20.79
N ARG A 162 14.34 1.96 20.21
CA ARG A 162 13.66 1.21 19.15
C ARG A 162 13.16 2.15 18.06
N MET A 163 13.43 1.78 16.81
CA MET A 163 12.98 2.47 15.62
C MET A 163 12.03 1.57 14.82
N PHE A 164 10.83 2.07 14.57
CA PHE A 164 9.80 1.39 13.77
C PHE A 164 9.86 1.89 12.33
N LEU A 165 9.81 0.95 11.40
CA LEU A 165 9.92 1.17 9.96
C LEU A 165 8.81 0.42 9.24
N ASN A 166 8.42 0.84 8.06
CA ASN A 166 7.62 0.05 7.14
C ASN A 166 8.45 -0.30 5.88
N PRO A 167 7.96 -1.18 5.00
CA PRO A 167 8.70 -1.54 3.78
C PRO A 167 9.09 -0.34 2.90
N TYR A 168 8.26 0.70 2.83
CA TYR A 168 8.55 1.89 2.03
C TYR A 168 9.62 2.78 2.65
N ASP A 169 9.75 2.81 3.99
CA ASP A 169 10.88 3.42 4.68
C ASP A 169 12.21 2.77 4.27
N LEU A 170 12.17 1.48 3.91
CA LEU A 170 13.33 0.66 3.58
C LEU A 170 13.60 0.52 2.07
N SER A 171 12.68 1.01 1.22
CA SER A 171 12.85 1.10 -0.22
C SER A 171 12.86 2.55 -0.70
N ASP A 172 11.68 3.16 -0.80
CA ASP A 172 11.42 4.42 -1.49
C ASP A 172 11.95 5.62 -0.68
N TRP A 173 11.96 5.48 0.65
CA TRP A 173 12.33 6.52 1.61
C TRP A 173 13.61 6.19 2.39
N LEU A 174 14.43 5.26 1.89
CA LEU A 174 15.63 4.78 2.56
C LEU A 174 16.58 5.90 3.06
N PRO A 175 16.86 6.98 2.30
CA PRO A 175 17.69 8.08 2.81
C PRO A 175 17.08 8.76 4.05
N ASN A 176 15.76 8.91 4.10
CA ASN A 176 15.07 9.52 5.24
C ASN A 176 15.07 8.61 6.47
N ALA A 177 14.90 7.30 6.27
CA ALA A 177 15.05 6.31 7.33
C ALA A 177 16.46 6.38 7.94
N PHE A 178 17.50 6.47 7.11
CA PHE A 178 18.88 6.62 7.57
C PHE A 178 19.12 7.92 8.35
N MET A 179 18.60 9.06 7.86
CA MET A 179 18.70 10.33 8.58
C MET A 179 17.95 10.30 9.92
N THR A 180 16.80 9.64 9.98
CA THR A 180 16.04 9.46 11.23
C THR A 180 16.85 8.66 12.25
N TYR A 181 17.54 7.60 11.81
CA TYR A 181 18.46 6.85 12.65
C TYR A 181 19.61 7.72 13.19
N ARG A 182 20.23 8.55 12.34
CA ARG A 182 21.30 9.46 12.78
C ARG A 182 20.82 10.45 13.83
N ASN A 183 19.65 11.03 13.65
CA ASN A 183 19.06 11.97 14.60
C ASN A 183 18.80 11.30 15.95
N LEU A 184 18.24 10.08 15.95
CA LEU A 184 18.03 9.29 17.17
C LEU A 184 19.32 8.98 17.94
N ILE A 185 20.46 8.93 17.26
CA ILE A 185 21.77 8.75 17.90
C ILE A 185 22.30 10.07 18.44
N SER A 186 22.16 11.16 17.70
CA SER A 186 22.66 12.48 18.14
C SER A 186 21.89 13.07 19.32
N GLU A 187 20.63 12.66 19.52
CA GLU A 187 19.78 13.10 20.64
C GLU A 187 20.05 12.34 21.95
N ARG A 188 20.97 11.36 21.94
CA ARG A 188 21.39 10.59 23.12
C ARG A 188 22.67 11.16 23.73
#